data_AF-A0A3Q7IW56-F1
#
_entry.id   AF-A0A3Q7IW56-F1
#
_cell.length_a   1.000
_cell.length_b   1.000
_cell.length_c   1.000
_cell.angle_alpha   90.00
_cell.angle_beta   90.00
_cell.angle_gamma   90.00
#
_symmetry.space_group_name_H-M   'P 1'
#
loop_
_entity.id
_entity.type
_entity.pdbx_description
1 polymer ?
#
loop_
_entity_poly.entity_id
_entity_poly.type
_entity_poly.pdbx_seq_one_letter_code
_entity_poly.pdbx_strand_id
1 'polypeptide(L)'
;MRDFYCFRIQQRLKEGKTLLLAGRLLQQYIVGGYMAIEDERFCYIRNNQPKLRANLYSGLMDAILRGDSDCSLVEKNSYLIFISHWRTSLAGVKLSRCNGNLQGAGYPDLFLTFTCNPKWPEINEMLCLIEQSGDDNRVDIICRVFQIKLFQLMQDLKKQQPFGKIIACLYTTEFQKRGLPHAHILLFLHLTLKSPSIDHINTMITTEIPDMEVDPDGYKTLKNYMMHGPCGDLNPGCP
;
A
#
# COMPACT_ATOMS: atom_id res chain seq x y z
N MET A 1 -11.67 20.91 -2.74
CA MET A 1 -12.68 20.13 -1.98
C MET A 1 -12.12 19.09 -0.98
N ARG A 2 -10.97 18.46 -1.25
CA ARG A 2 -10.39 17.39 -0.40
C ARG A 2 -10.28 17.74 1.10
N ASP A 3 -9.72 18.90 1.43
CA ASP A 3 -9.43 19.27 2.82
C ASP A 3 -10.70 19.39 3.66
N PHE A 4 -11.81 19.82 3.04
CA PHE A 4 -13.12 19.87 3.68
C PHE A 4 -13.61 18.48 4.08
N TYR A 5 -13.58 17.50 3.17
CA TYR A 5 -13.99 16.14 3.50
C TYR A 5 -13.06 15.50 4.55
N CYS A 6 -11.74 15.70 4.43
CA CYS A 6 -10.78 15.26 5.44
C CYS A 6 -11.09 15.85 6.81
N PHE A 7 -11.41 17.15 6.86
CA PHE A 7 -11.80 17.83 8.09
C PHE A 7 -13.07 17.24 8.70
N ARG A 8 -14.07 16.86 7.89
CA ARG A 8 -15.37 16.32 8.36
C ARG A 8 -15.30 14.88 8.86
N ILE A 9 -14.42 14.05 8.30
CA ILE A 9 -14.22 12.65 8.73
C ILE A 9 -13.20 12.51 9.88
N GLN A 10 -12.62 13.62 10.33
CA GLN A 10 -11.68 13.61 11.44
C GLN A 10 -12.43 13.71 12.77
N GLN A 11 -12.07 12.82 13.69
CA GLN A 11 -12.67 12.79 15.01
C GLN A 11 -12.07 13.88 15.90
N ARG A 12 -12.94 14.60 16.61
CA ARG A 12 -12.57 15.64 17.59
C ARG A 12 -13.40 15.48 18.86
N LEU A 13 -12.80 15.78 20.01
CA LEU A 13 -13.45 15.60 21.32
C LEU A 13 -14.65 16.53 21.54
N LYS A 14 -14.69 17.69 20.88
CA LYS A 14 -15.71 18.73 21.08
C LYS A 14 -16.72 18.85 19.93
N GLU A 15 -16.78 17.85 19.04
CA GLU A 15 -17.71 17.84 17.90
C GLU A 15 -18.68 16.66 17.96
N GLY A 16 -19.85 16.83 17.35
CA GLY A 16 -20.86 15.78 17.27
C GLY A 16 -20.35 14.56 16.49
N LYS A 17 -20.52 13.37 17.07
CA LYS A 17 -20.06 12.10 16.48
C LYS A 17 -21.04 11.52 15.45
N THR A 18 -22.19 12.16 15.20
CA THR A 18 -23.31 11.62 14.40
C THR A 18 -22.88 11.05 13.05
N LEU A 19 -22.05 11.79 12.30
CA LEU A 19 -21.54 11.33 11.01
C LEU A 19 -20.69 10.06 11.13
N LEU A 20 -19.79 10.03 12.12
CA LEU A 20 -18.86 8.91 12.35
C LEU A 20 -19.58 7.66 12.88
N LEU A 21 -20.69 7.84 13.60
CA LEU A 21 -21.52 6.76 14.14
C LEU A 21 -22.54 6.23 13.13
N ALA A 22 -22.66 6.83 11.94
CA ALA A 22 -23.73 6.53 10.98
C ALA A 22 -23.56 5.18 10.22
N GLY A 23 -22.52 4.39 10.53
CA GLY A 23 -22.33 3.05 9.97
C GLY A 23 -22.20 3.05 8.44
N ARG A 24 -23.05 2.29 7.75
CA ARG A 24 -23.08 2.24 6.27
C ARG A 24 -23.30 3.62 5.61
N LEU A 25 -24.01 4.53 6.27
CA LEU A 25 -24.18 5.90 5.76
C LEU A 25 -22.85 6.68 5.77
N LEU A 26 -21.97 6.42 6.74
CA LEU A 26 -20.61 6.98 6.73
C LEU A 26 -19.82 6.46 5.53
N GLN A 27 -19.89 5.15 5.26
CA GLN A 27 -19.22 4.54 4.11
C GLN A 27 -19.70 5.18 2.79
N GLN A 28 -21.01 5.35 2.63
CA GLN A 28 -21.59 6.06 1.48
C GLN A 28 -21.12 7.51 1.39
N TYR A 29 -21.09 8.23 2.52
CA TYR A 29 -20.59 9.61 2.58
C TYR A 29 -19.12 9.70 2.13
N ILE A 30 -18.27 8.77 2.56
CA ILE A 30 -16.86 8.70 2.15
C ILE A 30 -16.73 8.45 0.65
N VAL A 31 -17.47 7.49 0.10
CA VAL A 31 -17.44 7.18 -1.34
C VAL A 31 -17.95 8.37 -2.16
N GLY A 32 -19.06 8.99 -1.75
CA GLY A 32 -19.60 10.18 -2.40
C GLY A 32 -18.62 11.37 -2.37
N GLY A 33 -17.98 11.60 -1.22
CA GLY A 33 -16.93 12.61 -1.09
C GLY A 33 -15.72 12.35 -1.98
N TYR A 34 -15.29 11.09 -2.10
CA TYR A 34 -14.23 10.70 -3.02
C TYR A 34 -14.61 10.98 -4.48
N MET A 35 -15.81 10.60 -4.90
CA MET A 35 -16.29 10.85 -6.27
C MET A 35 -16.32 12.35 -6.59
N ALA A 36 -16.78 13.19 -5.65
CA ALA A 36 -16.79 14.65 -5.82
C ALA A 36 -15.38 15.24 -5.92
N ILE A 37 -14.42 14.73 -5.14
CA ILE A 37 -13.01 15.15 -5.21
C ILE A 37 -12.38 14.75 -6.55
N GLU A 38 -12.62 13.52 -7.01
CA GLU A 38 -12.08 13.06 -8.29
C GLU A 38 -12.70 13.81 -9.47
N ASP A 39 -14.00 14.11 -9.43
CA ASP A 39 -14.65 14.93 -10.46
C ASP A 39 -14.08 16.35 -10.51
N GLU A 40 -13.85 17.00 -9.36
CA GLU A 40 -13.16 18.30 -9.27
C GLU A 40 -11.77 18.23 -9.92
N ARG A 41 -11.01 17.16 -9.64
CA ARG A 41 -9.68 16.94 -10.25
C ARG A 41 -9.76 16.74 -11.76
N PHE A 42 -10.70 15.94 -12.25
CA PHE A 42 -10.88 15.73 -13.69
C PHE A 42 -11.28 17.02 -14.39
N CYS A 43 -12.20 17.79 -13.81
CA CYS A 43 -12.58 19.10 -14.30
C CYS A 43 -11.38 20.05 -14.35
N TYR A 44 -10.56 20.09 -13.29
CA TYR A 44 -9.35 20.90 -13.27
C TYR A 44 -8.38 20.50 -14.38
N ILE A 45 -8.11 19.20 -14.54
CA ILE A 45 -7.20 18.68 -15.58
C ILE A 45 -7.74 19.02 -16.96
N ARG A 46 -9.04 18.83 -17.21
CA ARG A 46 -9.69 19.14 -18.49
C ARG A 46 -9.59 20.62 -18.84
N ASN A 47 -9.85 21.49 -17.88
CA ASN A 47 -9.90 22.94 -18.11
C ASN A 47 -8.52 23.61 -18.13
N ASN A 48 -7.49 22.96 -17.59
CA ASN A 48 -6.12 23.50 -17.52
C ASN A 48 -5.12 22.76 -18.42
N GLN A 49 -5.60 21.98 -19.40
CA GLN A 49 -4.75 21.28 -20.40
C GLN A 49 -3.64 22.17 -21.01
N PRO A 50 -3.89 23.46 -21.38
CA PRO A 50 -2.84 24.31 -21.94
C PRO A 50 -1.70 24.60 -20.96
N LYS A 51 -2.02 24.73 -19.66
CA LYS A 51 -1.04 24.99 -18.59
C LYS A 51 -0.26 23.75 -18.19
N LEU A 52 -0.89 22.58 -18.32
CA LEU A 52 -0.29 21.27 -18.01
C LEU A 52 0.70 20.80 -19.08
N ARG A 53 1.04 21.66 -20.06
CA ARG A 53 1.95 21.37 -21.18
C ARG A 53 1.54 20.09 -21.89
N ALA A 54 0.26 19.92 -22.22
CA ALA A 54 -0.23 18.74 -22.92
C ALA A 54 0.55 18.45 -24.23
N ASN A 55 1.10 19.50 -24.87
CA ASN A 55 1.96 19.42 -26.06
C ASN A 55 3.30 18.68 -25.83
N LEU A 56 3.76 18.50 -24.58
CA LEU A 56 4.93 17.66 -24.29
C LEU A 56 4.61 16.16 -24.39
N TYR A 57 3.35 15.77 -24.18
CA TYR A 57 2.95 14.36 -24.33
C TYR A 57 2.90 13.94 -25.80
N SER A 58 2.55 14.84 -26.73
CA SER A 58 2.70 14.58 -28.16
C SER A 58 4.17 14.43 -28.54
N GLY A 59 5.06 15.29 -28.04
CA GLY A 59 6.50 15.17 -28.28
C GLY A 59 7.11 13.87 -27.72
N LEU A 60 6.61 13.38 -26.58
CA LEU A 60 7.02 12.09 -26.01
C LEU A 60 6.51 10.90 -26.85
N MET A 61 5.25 10.95 -27.30
CA MET A 61 4.71 9.94 -28.22
C MET A 61 5.48 9.93 -29.54
N ASP A 62 5.83 11.10 -30.07
CA ASP A 62 6.63 11.23 -31.28
C ASP A 62 8.05 10.69 -31.07
N ALA A 63 8.67 10.90 -29.90
CA ALA A 63 10.00 10.37 -29.58
C ALA A 63 9.99 8.84 -29.42
N ILE A 64 8.94 8.28 -28.79
CA ILE A 64 8.72 6.83 -28.69
C ILE A 64 8.48 6.23 -30.08
N LEU A 65 7.68 6.88 -30.93
CA LEU A 65 7.44 6.47 -32.32
C LEU A 65 8.70 6.55 -33.19
N ARG A 66 9.61 7.48 -32.91
CA ARG A 66 10.92 7.61 -33.58
C ARG A 66 11.97 6.61 -33.08
N GLY A 67 11.73 5.91 -31.97
CA GLY A 67 12.65 4.93 -31.40
C GLY A 67 13.83 5.52 -30.62
N ASP A 68 13.76 6.79 -30.21
CA ASP A 68 14.81 7.45 -29.42
C ASP A 68 14.88 6.79 -28.02
N SER A 69 15.93 6.00 -27.78
CA SER A 69 16.09 5.14 -26.59
C SER A 69 17.21 5.60 -25.64
N ASP A 70 17.79 6.78 -25.86
CA ASP A 70 18.99 7.21 -25.15
C ASP A 70 18.64 7.90 -23.81
N CYS A 71 18.56 7.09 -22.75
CA CYS A 71 18.23 7.54 -21.38
C CYS A 71 19.47 7.97 -20.55
N SER A 72 20.60 8.24 -21.20
CA SER A 72 21.91 8.48 -20.55
C SER A 72 21.99 9.79 -19.73
N LEU A 73 21.03 10.71 -19.87
CA LEU A 73 21.01 12.03 -19.22
C LEU A 73 20.10 12.16 -17.99
N VAL A 74 19.39 11.10 -17.57
CA VAL A 74 18.51 11.15 -16.40
C VAL A 74 19.29 10.74 -15.15
N GLU A 75 19.63 11.71 -14.31
CA GLU A 75 20.34 11.53 -13.04
C GLU A 75 19.84 10.32 -12.23
N LYS A 76 20.71 9.31 -12.10
CA LYS A 76 20.48 8.01 -11.45
C LYS A 76 20.49 8.05 -9.92
N ASN A 77 19.93 9.07 -9.28
CA ASN A 77 19.83 9.14 -7.82
C ASN A 77 18.44 9.60 -7.38
N SER A 78 17.45 8.74 -7.56
CA SER A 78 16.09 9.03 -7.08
C SER A 78 15.46 7.80 -6.45
N TYR A 79 15.41 7.81 -5.11
CA TYR A 79 14.47 7.00 -4.34
C TYR A 79 13.04 7.43 -4.71
N LEU A 80 12.39 6.71 -5.62
CA LEU A 80 11.01 6.98 -5.98
C LEU A 80 10.06 6.07 -5.20
N ILE A 81 9.46 6.65 -4.16
CA ILE A 81 8.34 6.07 -3.43
C ILE A 81 7.06 6.43 -4.19
N PHE A 82 6.42 5.46 -4.82
CA PHE A 82 5.14 5.67 -5.50
C PHE A 82 4.00 5.10 -4.69
N ILE A 83 3.10 5.98 -4.24
CA ILE A 83 1.85 5.60 -3.60
C ILE A 83 0.76 5.61 -4.67
N SER A 84 0.47 4.47 -5.30
CA SER A 84 -0.72 4.35 -6.14
C SER A 84 -1.89 3.82 -5.30
N HIS A 85 -2.80 4.71 -4.94
CA HIS A 85 -4.14 4.33 -4.48
C HIS A 85 -5.04 4.17 -5.70
N TRP A 86 -5.47 2.93 -5.95
CA TRP A 86 -6.48 2.52 -6.92
C TRP A 86 -6.22 2.83 -8.42
N ARG A 87 -6.84 2.00 -9.27
CA ARG A 87 -6.81 2.05 -10.75
C ARG A 87 -7.48 3.32 -11.28
N THR A 88 -6.78 4.44 -11.23
CA THR A 88 -7.06 5.59 -12.12
C THR A 88 -6.19 5.46 -13.36
N SER A 89 -6.59 6.02 -14.50
CA SER A 89 -5.75 6.09 -15.72
C SER A 89 -4.38 6.74 -15.46
N LEU A 90 -4.28 7.57 -14.41
CA LEU A 90 -3.05 8.11 -13.86
C LEU A 90 -2.14 7.06 -13.20
N ALA A 91 -2.67 5.97 -12.66
CA ALA A 91 -1.87 4.85 -12.17
C ALA A 91 -1.18 4.13 -13.34
N GLY A 92 -1.87 3.93 -14.47
CA GLY A 92 -1.27 3.39 -15.70
C GLY A 92 -0.18 4.30 -16.29
N VAL A 93 -0.42 5.62 -16.31
CA VAL A 93 0.59 6.61 -16.75
C VAL A 93 1.75 6.74 -15.77
N LYS A 94 1.51 6.62 -14.44
CA LYS A 94 2.59 6.61 -13.44
C LYS A 94 3.40 5.33 -13.53
N LEU A 95 2.77 4.17 -13.70
CA LEU A 95 3.43 2.89 -13.90
C LEU A 95 4.23 2.86 -15.22
N SER A 96 3.70 3.46 -16.31
CA SER A 96 4.44 3.56 -17.58
C SER A 96 5.62 4.54 -17.49
N ARG A 97 5.49 5.63 -16.71
CA ARG A 97 6.61 6.54 -16.39
C ARG A 97 7.63 5.89 -15.44
N CYS A 98 7.20 4.98 -14.57
CA CYS A 98 8.08 4.11 -13.80
C CYS A 98 8.87 3.18 -14.71
N ASN A 99 8.24 2.57 -15.72
CA ASN A 99 8.94 1.68 -16.65
C ASN A 99 10.09 2.38 -17.39
N GLY A 100 9.99 3.68 -17.69
CA GLY A 100 11.10 4.44 -18.30
C GLY A 100 12.33 4.59 -17.38
N ASN A 101 12.14 4.75 -16.06
CA ASN A 101 13.23 4.88 -15.09
C ASN A 101 13.68 3.53 -14.47
N LEU A 102 12.80 2.54 -14.39
CA LEU A 102 13.06 1.18 -13.91
C LEU A 102 13.54 0.22 -15.01
N GLN A 103 13.47 0.60 -16.29
CA GLN A 103 14.05 -0.18 -17.39
C GLN A 103 15.54 -0.51 -17.16
N GLY A 104 16.26 0.34 -16.41
CA GLY A 104 17.65 0.07 -16.02
C GLY A 104 17.83 -0.83 -14.78
N ALA A 105 16.78 -1.10 -14.00
CA ALA A 105 16.87 -1.87 -12.75
C ALA A 105 16.67 -3.38 -12.96
N GLY A 106 15.97 -3.78 -14.02
CA GLY A 106 15.65 -5.18 -14.32
C GLY A 106 14.39 -5.68 -13.58
N TYR A 107 14.29 -6.99 -13.37
CA TYR A 107 13.19 -7.63 -12.65
C TYR A 107 13.28 -7.39 -11.13
N PRO A 108 12.14 -7.38 -10.40
CA PRO A 108 12.14 -7.31 -8.94
C PRO A 108 12.74 -8.59 -8.33
N ASP A 109 13.44 -8.45 -7.21
CA ASP A 109 14.12 -9.55 -6.53
C ASP A 109 13.24 -10.20 -5.44
N LEU A 110 12.46 -9.39 -4.72
CA LEU A 110 11.53 -9.88 -3.69
C LEU A 110 10.12 -9.32 -3.90
N PHE A 111 9.13 -10.17 -3.61
CA PHE A 111 7.71 -9.84 -3.59
C PHE A 111 7.17 -10.00 -2.17
N LEU A 112 6.75 -8.89 -1.56
CA LEU A 112 6.17 -8.88 -0.22
C LEU A 112 4.69 -8.54 -0.27
N THR A 113 3.94 -9.18 0.60
CA THR A 113 2.49 -9.13 0.71
C THR A 113 2.18 -8.65 2.13
N PHE A 114 1.64 -7.44 2.28
CA PHE A 114 1.30 -6.86 3.58
C PHE A 114 -0.21 -6.72 3.74
N THR A 115 -0.81 -7.52 4.62
CA THR A 115 -2.26 -7.61 4.80
C THR A 115 -2.71 -6.92 6.09
N CYS A 116 -3.78 -6.13 6.01
CA CYS A 116 -4.39 -5.54 7.19
C CYS A 116 -4.97 -6.60 8.13
N ASN A 117 -4.70 -6.46 9.43
CA ASN A 117 -5.34 -7.27 10.47
C ASN A 117 -6.34 -6.39 11.25
N PRO A 118 -7.65 -6.69 11.20
CA PRO A 118 -8.65 -5.89 11.91
C PRO A 118 -8.52 -6.01 13.44
N LYS A 119 -7.83 -7.05 13.94
CA LYS A 119 -7.61 -7.30 15.38
C LYS A 119 -6.44 -6.52 15.96
N TRP A 120 -5.85 -5.57 15.23
CA TRP A 120 -4.78 -4.73 15.77
C TRP A 120 -5.28 -3.92 16.98
N PRO A 121 -4.50 -3.85 18.08
CA PRO A 121 -4.92 -3.19 19.31
C PRO A 121 -5.25 -1.71 19.08
N GLU A 122 -4.53 -1.03 18.18
CA GLU A 122 -4.75 0.38 17.86
C GLU A 122 -6.15 0.65 17.27
N ILE A 123 -6.72 -0.34 16.57
CA ILE A 123 -8.10 -0.26 16.06
C ILE A 123 -9.07 -0.32 17.24
N ASN A 124 -8.91 -1.31 18.12
CA ASN A 124 -9.77 -1.48 19.29
C ASN A 124 -9.68 -0.30 20.26
N GLU A 125 -8.48 0.24 20.50
CA GLU A 125 -8.27 1.42 21.33
C GLU A 125 -9.04 2.64 20.77
N MET A 126 -8.97 2.86 19.46
CA MET A 126 -9.69 3.95 18.81
C MET A 126 -11.21 3.74 18.83
N LEU A 127 -11.69 2.49 18.76
CA LEU A 127 -13.11 2.15 18.90
C LEU A 127 -13.60 2.33 20.35
N CYS A 128 -12.78 2.05 21.35
CA CYS A 128 -13.10 2.29 22.75
C CYS A 128 -13.27 3.79 23.03
N LEU A 129 -12.43 4.66 22.45
CA LEU A 129 -12.51 6.12 22.62
C LEU A 129 -13.83 6.74 22.10
N ILE A 130 -14.58 6.01 21.29
CA ILE A 130 -15.85 6.46 20.70
C ILE A 130 -17.07 5.74 21.25
N GLU A 131 -16.90 4.84 22.21
CA GLU A 131 -17.99 4.03 22.77
C GLU A 131 -18.73 3.22 21.68
N GLN A 132 -18.02 2.82 20.62
CA GLN A 132 -18.57 1.94 19.59
C GLN A 132 -18.11 0.51 19.80
N SER A 133 -19.05 -0.42 19.74
CA SER A 133 -18.80 -1.86 19.74
C SER A 133 -18.83 -2.37 18.30
N GLY A 134 -17.74 -3.01 17.85
CA GLY A 134 -17.62 -3.63 16.53
C GLY A 134 -16.79 -2.83 15.51
N ASP A 135 -16.03 -3.54 14.69
CA ASP A 135 -15.00 -3.02 13.77
C ASP A 135 -15.54 -2.72 12.35
N ASP A 136 -16.57 -3.43 11.90
CA ASP A 136 -17.02 -3.46 10.50
C ASP A 136 -17.41 -2.10 9.88
N ASN A 137 -17.76 -1.11 10.70
CA ASN A 137 -18.30 0.15 10.21
C ASN A 137 -17.27 1.28 10.11
N ARG A 138 -16.11 1.16 10.76
CA ARG A 138 -15.09 2.23 10.86
C ARG A 138 -13.88 1.96 9.97
N VAL A 139 -14.16 1.80 8.67
CA VAL A 139 -13.15 1.61 7.62
C VAL A 139 -12.09 2.71 7.58
N ASP A 140 -12.43 3.93 8.03
CA ASP A 140 -11.50 5.05 8.13
C ASP A 140 -10.39 4.80 9.15
N ILE A 141 -10.71 4.20 10.30
CA ILE A 141 -9.74 3.84 11.34
C ILE A 141 -8.84 2.71 10.83
N ILE A 142 -9.44 1.66 10.29
CA ILE A 142 -8.73 0.50 9.74
C ILE A 142 -7.70 0.95 8.68
N CYS A 143 -8.13 1.78 7.73
CA CYS A 143 -7.25 2.29 6.68
C CYS A 143 -6.12 3.18 7.23
N ARG A 144 -6.39 4.00 8.27
CA ARG A 144 -5.35 4.84 8.89
C ARG A 144 -4.31 3.98 9.62
N VAL A 145 -4.75 3.02 10.43
CA VAL A 145 -3.83 2.12 11.14
C VAL A 145 -3.00 1.32 10.14
N PHE A 146 -3.64 0.77 9.09
CA PHE A 146 -2.93 0.11 7.99
C PHE A 146 -1.86 1.00 7.36
N GLN A 147 -2.20 2.25 7.04
CA GLN A 147 -1.25 3.19 6.43
C GLN A 147 -0.07 3.50 7.36
N ILE A 148 -0.30 3.63 8.66
CA ILE A 148 0.76 3.86 9.66
C ILE A 148 1.69 2.65 9.72
N LYS A 149 1.13 1.44 9.83
CA LYS A 149 1.90 0.18 9.88
C LYS A 149 2.68 -0.08 8.59
N LEU A 150 2.05 0.16 7.43
CA LEU A 150 2.71 0.07 6.14
C LEU A 150 3.87 1.07 6.04
N PHE A 151 3.66 2.32 6.47
CA PHE A 151 4.72 3.32 6.50
C PHE A 151 5.88 2.89 7.41
N GLN A 152 5.59 2.33 8.58
CA GLN A 152 6.59 1.79 9.49
C GLN A 152 7.40 0.67 8.83
N LEU A 153 6.74 -0.32 8.21
CA LEU A 153 7.40 -1.39 7.45
C LEU A 153 8.33 -0.81 6.38
N MET A 154 7.88 0.16 5.60
CA MET A 154 8.70 0.79 4.55
C MET A 154 9.92 1.51 5.12
N GLN A 155 9.81 2.12 6.31
CA GLN A 155 10.96 2.73 7.00
C GLN A 155 11.93 1.67 7.51
N ASP A 156 11.43 0.57 8.06
CA ASP A 156 12.25 -0.52 8.58
C ASP A 156 13.02 -1.20 7.44
N LEU A 157 12.36 -1.49 6.31
CA LEU A 157 13.01 -2.00 5.11
C LEU A 157 14.15 -1.08 4.64
N LYS A 158 13.94 0.24 4.68
CA LYS A 158 14.93 1.22 4.23
C LYS A 158 16.10 1.39 5.21
N LYS A 159 15.81 1.45 6.51
CA LYS A 159 16.79 1.80 7.56
C LYS A 159 17.52 0.58 8.10
N GLN A 160 16.78 -0.47 8.43
CA GLN A 160 17.33 -1.68 9.04
C GLN A 160 17.92 -2.63 7.98
N GLN A 161 17.49 -2.49 6.73
CA GLN A 161 17.98 -3.28 5.58
C GLN A 161 18.02 -4.79 5.87
N PRO A 162 16.90 -5.40 6.31
CA PRO A 162 16.88 -6.81 6.69
C PRO A 162 17.22 -7.75 5.52
N PHE A 163 16.90 -7.33 4.29
CA PHE A 163 17.22 -8.04 3.05
C PHE A 163 18.47 -7.45 2.35
N GLY A 164 19.25 -6.65 3.06
CA GLY A 164 20.37 -5.89 2.51
C GLY A 164 19.96 -4.58 1.80
N LYS A 165 20.88 -4.02 1.03
CA LYS A 165 20.73 -2.69 0.42
C LYS A 165 19.69 -2.71 -0.69
N ILE A 166 18.60 -1.97 -0.50
CA ILE A 166 17.52 -1.78 -1.48
C ILE A 166 17.84 -0.55 -2.36
N ILE A 167 17.84 -0.73 -3.68
CA ILE A 167 18.01 0.36 -4.68
C ILE A 167 16.66 1.03 -4.95
N ALA A 168 15.60 0.25 -5.12
CA ALA A 168 14.27 0.76 -5.42
C ALA A 168 13.19 -0.09 -4.74
N CYS A 169 12.04 0.55 -4.49
CA CYS A 169 10.86 -0.12 -3.98
C CYS A 169 9.62 0.45 -4.66
N LEU A 170 8.75 -0.42 -5.14
CA LEU A 170 7.45 -0.08 -5.69
C LEU A 170 6.40 -0.79 -4.86
N TYR A 171 5.32 -0.12 -4.49
CA TYR A 171 4.19 -0.82 -3.90
C TYR A 171 2.85 -0.27 -4.35
N THR A 172 1.86 -1.13 -4.35
CA THR A 172 0.46 -0.80 -4.64
C THR A 172 -0.39 -1.20 -3.46
N THR A 173 -1.41 -0.40 -3.15
CA THR A 173 -2.40 -0.73 -2.12
C THR A 173 -3.74 -1.01 -2.79
N GLU A 174 -4.32 -2.15 -2.47
CA GLU A 174 -5.56 -2.68 -3.03
C GLU A 174 -6.49 -3.14 -1.90
N PHE A 175 -7.79 -3.18 -2.18
CA PHE A 175 -8.77 -3.72 -1.24
C PHE A 175 -9.17 -5.12 -1.71
N GLN A 176 -8.96 -6.13 -0.85
CA GLN A 176 -9.39 -7.50 -1.15
C GLN A 176 -10.92 -7.63 -1.09
N LYS A 177 -11.48 -8.75 -1.57
CA LYS A 177 -12.94 -9.02 -1.61
C LYS A 177 -13.64 -8.85 -0.24
N ARG A 178 -12.90 -8.96 0.87
CA ARG A 178 -13.40 -8.77 2.24
C ARG A 178 -13.33 -7.31 2.73
N GLY A 179 -12.99 -6.36 1.87
CA GLY A 179 -13.01 -4.93 2.17
C GLY A 179 -11.82 -4.40 2.98
N LEU A 180 -10.83 -5.25 3.28
CA LEU A 180 -9.62 -4.86 4.00
C LEU A 180 -8.49 -4.46 3.04
N PRO A 181 -7.69 -3.44 3.40
CA PRO A 181 -6.56 -3.02 2.59
C PRO A 181 -5.43 -4.04 2.64
N HIS A 182 -4.75 -4.17 1.51
CA HIS A 182 -3.64 -5.05 1.27
C HIS A 182 -2.59 -4.32 0.41
N ALA A 183 -1.31 -4.55 0.65
CA ALA A 183 -0.25 -3.98 -0.16
C ALA A 183 0.64 -5.04 -0.80
N HIS A 184 0.85 -4.91 -2.10
CA HIS A 184 1.86 -5.64 -2.86
C HIS A 184 3.09 -4.77 -2.98
N ILE A 185 4.23 -5.26 -2.50
CA ILE A 185 5.48 -4.51 -2.41
C ILE A 185 6.54 -5.28 -3.19
N LEU A 186 7.13 -4.61 -4.19
CA LEU A 186 8.27 -5.07 -4.96
C LEU A 186 9.54 -4.42 -4.44
N LEU A 187 10.57 -5.23 -4.18
CA LEU A 187 11.89 -4.76 -3.80
C LEU A 187 12.91 -5.06 -4.91
N PHE A 188 13.78 -4.07 -5.15
CA PHE A 188 14.91 -4.17 -6.06
C PHE A 188 16.19 -4.01 -5.22
N LEU A 189 16.93 -5.09 -5.09
CA LEU A 189 18.14 -5.18 -4.28
C LEU A 189 19.37 -4.71 -5.05
N HIS A 190 20.44 -4.43 -4.30
CA HIS A 190 21.71 -4.03 -4.88
C HIS A 190 22.33 -5.14 -5.74
N LEU A 191 23.11 -4.77 -6.77
CA LEU A 191 23.74 -5.72 -7.71
C LEU A 191 24.54 -6.84 -7.02
N THR A 192 25.12 -6.53 -5.86
CA THR A 192 25.87 -7.50 -5.03
C THR A 192 25.00 -8.62 -4.46
N LEU A 193 23.67 -8.46 -4.46
CA LEU A 193 22.69 -9.40 -3.89
C LEU A 193 21.83 -10.08 -4.98
N LYS A 194 22.07 -9.81 -6.27
CA LYS A 194 21.29 -10.40 -7.37
C LYS A 194 21.56 -11.88 -7.64
N SER A 195 22.66 -12.41 -7.11
CA SER A 195 23.00 -13.84 -7.20
C SER A 195 23.32 -14.36 -5.81
N PRO A 196 22.32 -14.41 -4.92
CA PRO A 196 22.53 -14.82 -3.55
C PRO A 196 22.90 -16.31 -3.50
N SER A 197 23.79 -16.68 -2.58
CA SER A 197 24.03 -18.09 -2.27
C SER A 197 22.79 -18.71 -1.61
N ILE A 198 22.70 -20.04 -1.65
CA ILE A 198 21.62 -20.79 -0.96
C ILE A 198 21.59 -20.42 0.53
N ASP A 199 22.76 -20.32 1.16
CA ASP A 199 22.87 -19.91 2.56
C ASP A 199 22.28 -18.51 2.80
N HIS A 200 22.54 -17.56 1.89
CA HIS A 200 21.96 -16.22 2.01
C HIS A 200 20.43 -16.25 1.87
N ILE A 201 19.88 -17.05 0.95
CA ILE A 201 18.43 -17.20 0.83
C ILE A 201 17.83 -17.77 2.13
N ASN A 202 18.46 -18.79 2.71
CA ASN A 202 18.01 -19.42 3.96
C ASN A 202 18.04 -18.47 5.16
N THR A 203 18.88 -17.42 5.13
CA THR A 203 18.83 -16.36 6.18
C THR A 203 17.62 -15.44 6.05
N MET A 204 17.01 -15.35 4.87
CA MET A 204 15.90 -14.43 4.60
C MET A 204 14.53 -15.12 4.59
N ILE A 205 14.48 -16.37 4.12
CA ILE A 205 13.25 -17.12 3.91
C ILE A 205 13.41 -18.50 4.54
N THR A 206 12.48 -18.85 5.42
CA THR A 206 12.34 -20.20 5.95
C THR A 206 10.90 -20.67 5.82
N THR A 207 10.73 -21.97 5.56
CA THR A 207 9.42 -22.65 5.60
C THR A 207 9.23 -23.42 6.90
N GLU A 208 10.23 -23.39 7.80
CA GLU A 208 10.17 -24.07 9.08
C GLU A 208 9.43 -23.23 10.10
N ILE A 209 8.71 -23.90 11.00
CA ILE A 209 8.08 -23.26 12.15
C ILE A 209 9.19 -22.99 13.18
N PRO A 210 9.42 -21.74 13.64
CA PRO A 210 10.43 -21.43 14.63
C PRO A 210 10.21 -22.23 15.91
N ASP A 211 11.28 -22.61 16.58
CA ASP A 211 11.18 -23.30 17.86
C ASP A 211 10.64 -22.35 18.94
N MET A 212 9.69 -22.82 19.76
CA MET A 212 9.03 -21.99 20.78
C MET A 212 9.98 -21.53 21.90
N GLU A 213 11.05 -22.29 22.17
CA GLU A 213 12.06 -21.95 23.18
C GLU A 213 13.11 -20.97 22.61
N VAL A 214 13.38 -21.01 21.30
CA VAL A 214 14.41 -20.18 20.64
C VAL A 214 13.84 -18.85 20.12
N ASP A 215 12.67 -18.90 19.49
CA ASP A 215 11.97 -17.73 18.94
C ASP A 215 10.46 -17.80 19.26
N PRO A 216 10.08 -17.50 20.51
CA PRO A 216 8.68 -17.56 20.95
C PRO A 216 7.78 -16.57 20.18
N ASP A 217 8.33 -15.43 19.77
CA ASP A 217 7.58 -14.39 19.06
C ASP A 217 7.29 -14.80 17.60
N GLY A 218 8.29 -15.35 16.89
CA GLY A 218 8.12 -15.92 15.56
C GLY A 218 7.15 -17.10 15.57
N TYR A 219 7.29 -18.02 16.54
CA TYR A 219 6.36 -19.14 16.71
C TYR A 219 4.92 -18.66 16.92
N LYS A 220 4.70 -17.72 17.84
CA LYS A 220 3.37 -17.16 18.13
C LYS A 220 2.79 -16.43 16.92
N THR A 221 3.62 -15.70 16.17
CA THR A 221 3.22 -14.98 14.96
C THR A 221 2.77 -15.95 13.87
N LEU A 222 3.56 -16.97 13.54
CA LEU A 222 3.17 -17.97 12.54
C LEU A 222 1.91 -18.74 12.97
N LYS A 223 1.84 -19.15 14.23
CA LYS A 223 0.66 -19.84 14.77
C LYS A 223 -0.62 -19.02 14.63
N ASN A 224 -0.54 -17.71 14.82
CA ASN A 224 -1.72 -16.84 14.77
C ASN A 224 -2.12 -16.42 13.36
N TYR A 225 -1.18 -16.34 12.41
CA TYR A 225 -1.42 -15.70 11.11
C TYR A 225 -1.22 -16.61 9.88
N MET A 226 -0.41 -17.67 9.99
CA MET A 226 -0.02 -18.53 8.85
C MET A 226 -0.49 -19.97 9.01
N MET A 227 -0.91 -20.39 10.21
CA MET A 227 -1.47 -21.71 10.44
C MET A 227 -2.99 -21.70 10.26
N HIS A 228 -3.48 -22.53 9.35
CA HIS A 228 -4.91 -22.80 9.25
C HIS A 228 -5.32 -23.79 10.35
N GLY A 229 -6.41 -23.48 11.06
CA GLY A 229 -7.04 -24.45 11.95
C GLY A 229 -7.66 -25.61 11.14
N PRO A 230 -8.03 -26.72 11.79
CA PRO A 230 -8.78 -27.78 11.12
C PRO A 230 -10.06 -27.20 10.47
N CYS A 231 -10.46 -27.77 9.33
CA CYS A 231 -11.65 -27.41 8.58
C CYS A 231 -12.49 -28.66 8.21
N GLY A 232 -13.74 -28.47 7.80
CA GLY A 232 -14.65 -29.57 7.47
C GLY A 232 -15.23 -30.23 8.73
N ASP A 233 -15.29 -31.55 8.77
CA ASP A 233 -15.91 -32.30 9.88
C ASP A 233 -15.26 -32.01 11.25
N LEU A 234 -13.96 -31.67 11.24
CA LEU A 234 -13.19 -31.34 12.44
C LEU A 234 -13.44 -29.91 12.95
N ASN A 235 -14.03 -29.04 12.13
CA ASN A 235 -14.46 -27.70 12.52
C ASN A 235 -15.52 -27.17 11.55
N PRO A 236 -16.81 -27.53 11.75
CA PRO A 236 -17.89 -27.17 10.83
C PRO A 236 -18.18 -25.66 10.77
N GLY A 237 -17.69 -24.88 11.75
CA GLY A 237 -17.83 -23.43 11.81
C GLY A 237 -16.66 -22.66 11.18
N CYS A 238 -15.66 -23.36 10.61
CA CYS A 238 -14.63 -22.72 9.82
C CYS A 238 -15.27 -22.15 8.53
N PRO A 239 -15.00 -20.87 8.18
CA PRO A 239 -15.56 -20.24 6.97
C PRO A 239 -15.06 -20.85 5.66
#